data_AF-A0A382PI76-F1
#
_entry.id   AF-A0A382PI76-F1
#
_cell.length_a   1.000
_cell.length_b   1.000
_cell.length_c   1.000
_cell.angle_alpha   90.00
_cell.angle_beta   90.00
_cell.angle_gamma   90.00
#
_symmetry.space_group_name_H-M   'P 1'
#
loop_
_entity.id
_entity.type
_entity.pdbx_description
1 polymer ?
#
loop_
_entity_poly.entity_id
_entity_poly.type
_entity_poly.pdbx_seq_one_letter_code
_entity_poly.pdbx_strand_id
1 'polypeptide(L)' 'MAYIVNDSCIKCKHLDCVEVCPVDCFHEGENMLVINPEECIDCDV' A
#
# COMPACT_ATOMS: atom_id res chain seq x y z
N MET A 1 3.26 -12.86 4.55
CA MET A 1 3.65 -11.79 5.47
C MET A 1 3.60 -10.48 4.71
N ALA A 2 2.50 -9.74 4.86
CA ALA A 2 2.25 -8.54 4.09
C ALA A 2 3.30 -7.43 4.27
N TYR A 3 3.47 -6.61 3.23
CA TYR A 3 4.22 -5.36 3.29
C TYR A 3 3.52 -4.32 4.16
N ILE A 4 4.32 -3.40 4.71
CA ILE A 4 3.86 -2.32 5.57
C ILE A 4 4.29 -0.99 4.95
N VAL A 5 3.34 -0.07 4.81
CA VAL A 5 3.61 1.31 4.40
C VAL A 5 4.26 2.05 5.56
N ASN A 6 5.42 2.64 5.32
CA ASN A 6 6.14 3.40 6.33
C ASN A 6 5.61 4.84 6.49
N ASP A 7 6.06 5.52 7.54
CA ASP A 7 5.67 6.89 7.84
C ASP A 7 6.08 7.91 6.76
N SER A 8 7.00 7.56 5.85
CA SER A 8 7.36 8.42 4.72
C SER A 8 6.22 8.60 3.71
N CYS A 9 5.19 7.75 3.75
CA CYS A 9 3.99 7.93 2.93
C CYS A 9 3.08 9.07 3.43
N ILE A 10 3.20 9.47 4.71
CA ILE A 10 2.32 10.47 5.34
C ILE A 10 2.47 11.82 4.63
N LYS A 11 1.35 12.36 4.12
CA LYS A 11 1.23 13.60 3.33
C LYS A 11 1.96 13.61 1.98
N CYS A 12 2.64 12.52 1.61
CA CYS A 12 3.24 12.36 0.30
C CYS A 12 2.25 11.71 -0.67
N LYS A 13 1.76 10.51 -0.32
CA LYS A 13 0.69 9.79 -1.03
C LYS A 13 0.88 9.78 -2.56
N HIS A 14 2.04 9.30 -3.00
CA HIS A 14 2.43 9.30 -4.42
C HIS A 14 1.57 8.39 -5.32
N LEU A 15 0.86 7.41 -4.73
CA LEU A 15 -0.01 6.44 -5.41
C LEU A 15 0.68 5.47 -6.40
N ASP A 16 1.98 5.63 -6.66
CA ASP A 16 2.75 4.74 -7.56
C ASP A 16 2.66 3.25 -7.17
N CYS A 17 2.56 2.96 -5.87
CA CYS A 17 2.46 1.59 -5.36
C CYS A 17 1.10 0.92 -5.65
N VAL A 18 0.05 1.71 -5.91
CA VAL A 18 -1.29 1.18 -6.23
C VAL A 18 -1.32 0.65 -7.66
N GLU A 19 -0.68 1.33 -8.61
CA GLU A 19 -0.72 0.94 -10.03
C GLU A 19 -0.04 -0.41 -10.31
N VAL A 20 0.92 -0.80 -9.47
CA VAL A 20 1.66 -2.06 -9.63
C VAL A 20 1.07 -3.21 -8.80
N CYS A 21 0.09 -2.94 -7.93
CA CYS A 21 -0.47 -3.95 -7.05
C CYS A 21 -1.36 -4.93 -7.84
N PRO A 22 -1.03 -6.23 -7.92
CA PRO A 22 -1.77 -7.18 -8.74
C PRO A 22 -3.15 -7.56 -8.17
N VAL A 23 -3.41 -7.22 -6.91
CA VAL A 23 -4.61 -7.61 -6.14
C VAL A 23 -5.30 -6.40 -5.50
N ASP A 24 -4.91 -5.17 -5.86
CA ASP A 24 -5.49 -3.92 -5.36
C ASP A 24 -5.64 -3.86 -3.82
N CYS A 25 -4.68 -4.39 -3.06
CA CYS A 25 -4.77 -4.49 -1.60
C CYS A 25 -4.46 -3.18 -0.84
N PHE A 26 -4.45 -2.03 -1.52
CA PHE A 26 -4.19 -0.72 -0.93
C PHE A 26 -5.49 0.02 -0.60
N HIS A 27 -5.58 0.56 0.61
CA HIS A 27 -6.68 1.42 1.03
C HIS A 27 -6.21 2.85 1.30
N GLU A 28 -7.07 3.79 0.92
CA GLU A 28 -6.79 5.21 1.04
C GLU A 28 -7.23 5.74 2.41
N GLY A 29 -6.25 6.14 3.24
CA GLY A 29 -6.49 6.88 4.47
C GLY A 29 -6.46 8.40 4.23
N GLU A 30 -6.76 9.17 5.29
CA GLU A 30 -6.82 10.64 5.23
C GLU A 30 -5.51 11.26 4.73
N ASN A 31 -4.36 10.76 5.21
CA ASN A 31 -3.05 11.34 4.90
C ASN A 31 -2.01 10.30 4.43
N MET A 32 -2.36 9.02 4.31
CA MET A 32 -1.43 7.96 3.91
C MET A 32 -2.19 6.81 3.25
N LEU A 33 -1.49 5.95 2.53
CA LEU A 33 -2.00 4.65 2.10
C LEU A 33 -1.72 3.59 3.15
N VAL A 34 -2.59 2.59 3.23
CA VAL A 34 -2.40 1.40 4.08
C VAL A 34 -2.60 0.14 3.26
N ILE A 35 -1.87 -0.92 3.58
CA ILE A 35 -1.98 -2.24 2.93
C ILE A 35 -2.85 -3.13 3.81
N ASN A 36 -3.82 -3.83 3.21
CA ASN A 36 -4.56 -4.88 3.89
C ASN A 36 -3.73 -6.17 3.93
N PRO A 37 -3.32 -6.65 5.12
CA PRO A 37 -2.47 -7.83 5.23
C PRO A 37 -3.18 -9.14 4.87
N GLU A 38 -4.51 -9.17 4.82
CA GLU A 38 -5.28 -10.36 4.44
C GLU A 38 -5.38 -10.52 2.91
N GLU A 39 -5.30 -9.41 2.17
CA GLU A 39 -5.38 -9.39 0.71
C GLU A 39 -4.01 -9.36 0.04
N CYS A 40 -2.97 -8.91 0.75
CA CYS A 40 -1.60 -8.87 0.25
C CYS A 40 -1.04 -10.29 0.02
N ILE A 41 -0.51 -10.52 -1.18
CA ILE A 41 0.02 -11.82 -1.63
C ILE A 41 1.55 -11.89 -1.67
N ASP A 42 2.26 -10.91 -1.11
CA ASP A 42 3.73 -10.83 -1.08
C ASP A 42 4.39 -10.95 -2.46
N CYS A 43 4.02 -10.08 -3.40
CA CYS A 43 4.48 -10.16 -4.78
C CYS A 43 5.87 -9.51 -5.07
N ASP A 44 6.52 -8.87 -4.09
CA ASP A 44 7.84 -8.19 -4.23
C ASP A 44 7.90 -7.12 -5.36
N VAL A 45 6.80 -6.40 -5.58
CA VAL A 45 6.68 -5.33 -6.61
C VAL A 45 6.64 -3.95 -5.98
#